data_AF-A0A964NP02-F1
#
_entry.id   AF-A0A964NP02-F1
#
_cell.length_a   1.000
_cell.length_b   1.000
_cell.length_c   1.000
_cell.angle_alpha   90.00
_cell.angle_beta   90.00
_cell.angle_gamma   90.00
#
_symmetry.space_group_name_H-M   'P 1'
#
loop_
_entity.id
_entity.type
_entity.pdbx_description
1 polymer ?
#
loop_
_entity_poly.entity_id
_entity_poly.type
_entity_poly.pdbx_seq_one_letter_code
_entity_poly.pdbx_strand_id
1 'polypeptide(L)'
;MIWSLGKLTVAAAAGLLLAAGASAQPAPPMPAATIQRTITSWGLLGTWTVDCARPVGEQWARLRYAVTPQGGVVQERDFGDPKRNDRLDVTSATLAKGGAIELALYNNNSGQTRLVTMTKQPDKRIRAMANRVRDGEVVIANGRFVATGNETPALQKCD
;
A
#
# COMPACT_ATOMS: atom_id res chain seq x y z
N MET A 1 38.27 -63.06 -29.62
CA MET A 1 37.89 -62.19 -28.47
C MET A 1 36.40 -61.91 -28.62
N ILE A 2 35.50 -62.55 -27.86
CA ILE A 2 35.05 -62.12 -26.50
C ILE A 2 34.42 -60.71 -26.60
N TRP A 3 33.14 -60.37 -26.38
CA TRP A 3 31.95 -60.89 -25.66
C TRP A 3 30.67 -60.22 -26.26
N SER A 4 29.51 -60.86 -26.33
CA SER A 4 28.41 -60.98 -25.33
C SER A 4 27.60 -59.70 -25.01
N LEU A 5 26.33 -59.74 -25.44
CA LEU A 5 25.04 -59.38 -24.80
C LEU A 5 24.88 -58.13 -23.91
N GLY A 6 23.78 -57.41 -24.13
CA GLY A 6 23.17 -56.56 -23.10
C GLY A 6 21.93 -55.79 -23.56
N LYS A 7 20.75 -56.44 -23.55
CA LYS A 7 19.46 -55.73 -23.56
C LYS A 7 19.34 -54.94 -22.25
N LEU A 8 19.19 -53.62 -22.33
CA LEU A 8 18.82 -52.79 -21.18
C LEU A 8 17.41 -52.25 -21.39
N THR A 9 16.48 -52.91 -20.73
CA THR A 9 15.14 -52.42 -20.39
C THR A 9 15.26 -51.10 -19.64
N VAL A 10 14.69 -50.03 -20.20
CA VAL A 10 14.50 -48.77 -19.49
C VAL A 10 13.35 -48.96 -18.51
N ALA A 11 13.67 -49.09 -17.23
CA ALA A 11 12.69 -49.02 -16.15
C ALA A 11 12.27 -47.55 -15.96
N ALA A 12 10.98 -47.27 -16.14
CA ALA A 12 10.39 -45.97 -15.83
C ALA A 12 10.35 -45.79 -14.31
N ALA A 13 11.17 -44.88 -13.78
CA ALA A 13 11.02 -44.38 -12.42
C ALA A 13 10.16 -43.11 -12.45
N ALA A 14 8.86 -43.26 -12.21
CA ALA A 14 7.95 -42.15 -11.99
C ALA A 14 8.24 -41.53 -10.60
N GLY A 15 9.13 -40.55 -10.57
CA GLY A 15 9.36 -39.70 -9.39
C GLY A 15 8.20 -38.70 -9.24
N LEU A 16 7.30 -38.97 -8.30
CA LEU A 16 6.23 -38.05 -7.92
C LEU A 16 6.83 -36.85 -7.16
N LEU A 17 7.15 -35.77 -7.88
CA LEU A 17 7.52 -34.49 -7.29
C LEU A 17 6.28 -33.85 -6.65
N LEU A 18 6.10 -34.05 -5.35
CA LEU A 18 5.17 -33.28 -4.52
C LEU A 18 5.69 -31.84 -4.40
N ALA A 19 5.32 -30.98 -5.36
CA ALA A 19 5.47 -29.54 -5.22
C ALA A 19 4.53 -29.06 -4.10
N ALA A 20 5.08 -28.89 -2.90
CA ALA A 20 4.39 -28.20 -1.81
C ALA A 20 4.23 -26.72 -2.21
N GLY A 21 3.11 -26.41 -2.87
CA GLY A 21 2.71 -25.03 -3.14
C GLY A 21 2.48 -24.33 -1.81
N ALA A 22 3.42 -23.47 -1.41
CA ALA A 22 3.18 -22.51 -0.35
C ALA A 22 2.13 -21.52 -0.86
N SER A 23 0.87 -21.82 -0.59
CA SER A 23 -0.23 -20.88 -0.80
C SER A 23 0.04 -19.66 0.08
N ALA A 24 0.32 -18.52 -0.55
CA ALA A 24 0.44 -17.25 0.14
C ALA A 24 -0.94 -16.91 0.74
N GLN A 25 -1.16 -17.31 1.99
CA GLN A 25 -2.37 -16.96 2.71
C GLN A 25 -2.41 -15.45 2.91
N PRO A 26 -3.56 -14.79 2.75
CA PRO A 26 -3.69 -13.38 3.08
C PRO A 26 -3.34 -13.19 4.57
N ALA A 27 -2.38 -12.31 4.85
CA ALA A 27 -2.02 -11.99 6.22
C ALA A 27 -3.26 -11.51 6.99
N PRO A 28 -3.47 -11.94 8.25
CA PRO A 28 -4.60 -11.49 9.05
C PRO A 28 -4.54 -9.97 9.22
N PRO A 29 -5.70 -9.30 9.31
CA PRO A 29 -5.76 -7.86 9.56
C PRO A 29 -5.01 -7.50 10.85
N MET A 30 -4.24 -6.42 10.81
CA MET A 30 -3.45 -5.99 11.95
C MET A 30 -4.38 -5.44 13.06
N PRO A 31 -4.09 -5.68 14.35
CA PRO A 31 -4.89 -5.09 15.42
C PRO A 31 -4.93 -3.56 15.32
N ALA A 32 -6.13 -2.97 15.50
CA ALA A 32 -6.33 -1.53 15.38
C ALA A 32 -5.38 -0.70 16.27
N ALA A 33 -5.13 -1.15 17.50
CA ALA A 33 -4.19 -0.50 18.42
C ALA A 33 -2.74 -0.49 17.91
N THR A 34 -2.33 -1.51 17.16
CA THR A 34 -1.00 -1.57 16.51
C THR A 34 -0.95 -0.60 15.34
N ILE A 35 -1.98 -0.58 14.48
CA ILE A 35 -2.09 0.36 13.36
C ILE A 35 -2.02 1.81 13.87
N GLN A 36 -2.85 2.15 14.85
CA GLN A 36 -2.88 3.47 15.47
C GLN A 36 -1.50 3.85 16.02
N ARG A 37 -0.83 2.96 16.75
CA ARG A 37 0.51 3.22 17.30
C ARG A 37 1.55 3.45 16.20
N THR A 38 1.54 2.67 15.14
CA THR A 38 2.46 2.85 14.00
C THR A 38 2.24 4.18 13.31
N ILE A 39 0.99 4.53 13.01
CA ILE A 39 0.62 5.80 12.33
C ILE A 39 0.95 7.00 13.22
N THR A 40 0.68 6.93 14.53
CA THR A 40 0.99 7.99 15.49
C THR A 40 2.51 8.16 15.66
N SER A 41 3.27 7.08 15.84
CA SER A 41 4.73 7.15 16.00
C SER A 41 5.42 7.63 14.72
N TRP A 42 4.91 7.23 13.56
CA TRP A 42 5.34 7.80 12.29
C TRP A 42 4.85 9.24 12.12
N GLY A 43 3.91 9.76 12.91
CA GLY A 43 3.45 11.15 12.84
C GLY A 43 2.56 11.46 11.62
N LEU A 44 1.86 10.46 11.09
CA LEU A 44 1.00 10.60 9.90
C LEU A 44 -0.38 11.22 10.23
N LEU A 45 -0.85 11.12 11.47
CA LEU A 45 -2.14 11.70 11.88
C LEU A 45 -2.19 13.21 11.61
N GLY A 46 -3.36 13.69 11.18
CA GLY A 46 -3.59 15.09 10.84
C GLY A 46 -3.94 15.29 9.36
N THR A 47 -3.92 16.55 8.95
CA THR A 47 -4.37 17.00 7.63
C THR A 47 -3.18 17.39 6.77
N TRP A 48 -3.15 16.91 5.54
CA TRP A 48 -2.06 17.08 4.60
C TRP A 48 -2.57 17.63 3.27
N THR A 49 -1.88 18.63 2.72
CA THR A 49 -2.15 19.15 1.37
C THR A 49 -0.88 19.77 0.78
N VAL A 50 -0.93 20.18 -0.49
CA VAL A 50 0.23 20.81 -1.16
C VAL A 50 0.47 22.22 -0.61
N ASP A 51 -0.59 22.98 -0.32
CA ASP A 51 -0.51 24.34 0.19
C ASP A 51 -1.69 24.61 1.15
N CYS A 52 -1.40 24.75 2.45
CA CYS A 52 -2.43 24.93 3.48
C CYS A 52 -3.18 26.27 3.37
N ALA A 53 -2.63 27.26 2.65
CA ALA A 53 -3.28 28.56 2.45
C ALA A 53 -4.35 28.53 1.34
N ARG A 54 -4.43 27.44 0.57
CA ARG A 54 -5.37 27.33 -0.55
C ARG A 54 -6.72 26.74 -0.12
N PRO A 55 -7.81 27.17 -0.75
CA PRO A 55 -9.11 26.52 -0.57
C PRO A 55 -9.03 25.08 -1.08
N VAL A 56 -9.84 24.20 -0.49
CA VAL A 56 -9.94 22.81 -0.97
C VAL A 56 -10.47 22.79 -2.40
N GLY A 57 -9.90 21.90 -3.19
CA GLY A 57 -10.25 21.68 -4.59
C GLY A 57 -9.39 20.55 -5.14
N GLU A 58 -9.60 20.15 -6.39
CA GLU A 58 -8.88 19.03 -6.99
C GLU A 58 -7.35 19.18 -6.95
N GLN A 59 -6.84 20.40 -7.21
CA GLN A 59 -5.41 20.70 -7.14
C GLN A 59 -4.88 20.79 -5.70
N TRP A 60 -5.77 21.06 -4.74
CA TRP A 60 -5.45 21.35 -3.34
C TRP A 60 -6.23 20.40 -2.41
N ALA A 61 -6.34 19.15 -2.83
CA ALA A 61 -7.12 18.16 -2.09
C ALA A 61 -6.54 18.00 -0.68
N ARG A 62 -7.42 17.80 0.30
CA ARG A 62 -7.03 17.57 1.69
C ARG A 62 -7.06 16.08 1.97
N LEU A 63 -5.92 15.56 2.38
CA LEU A 63 -5.73 14.19 2.80
C LEU A 63 -5.64 14.17 4.33
N ARG A 64 -6.61 13.55 5.01
CA ARG A 64 -6.64 13.50 6.47
C ARG A 64 -6.52 12.07 6.98
N TYR A 65 -5.64 11.87 7.96
CA TYR A 65 -5.56 10.61 8.71
C TYR A 65 -6.06 10.85 10.13
N ALA A 66 -7.11 10.13 10.53
CA ALA A 66 -7.78 10.34 11.82
C ALA A 66 -8.09 9.02 12.51
N VAL A 67 -8.02 9.03 13.84
CA VAL A 67 -8.46 7.91 14.69
C VAL A 67 -9.99 7.97 14.80
N THR A 68 -10.66 6.83 14.64
CA THR A 68 -12.11 6.72 14.80
C THR A 68 -12.48 6.56 16.27
N PRO A 69 -13.74 6.82 16.67
CA PRO A 69 -14.20 6.57 18.05
C PRO A 69 -14.00 5.11 18.50
N GLN A 70 -13.95 4.16 17.56
CA GLN A 70 -13.73 2.74 17.79
C GLN A 70 -12.24 2.36 17.85
N GLY A 71 -11.32 3.33 17.76
CA GLY A 71 -9.87 3.11 17.81
C GLY A 71 -9.23 2.66 16.49
N GLY A 72 -10.01 2.58 15.40
CA GLY A 72 -9.47 2.38 14.06
C GLY A 72 -8.80 3.64 13.52
N VAL A 73 -8.17 3.56 12.36
CA VAL A 73 -7.66 4.74 11.63
C VAL A 73 -8.28 4.78 10.24
N VAL A 74 -8.64 5.97 9.80
CA VAL A 74 -9.15 6.21 8.45
C VAL A 74 -8.29 7.22 7.71
N GLN A 75 -8.28 7.08 6.38
CA GLN A 75 -7.89 8.12 5.45
C GLN A 75 -9.16 8.76 4.87
N GLU A 76 -9.23 10.08 4.89
CA GLU A 76 -10.28 10.86 4.23
C GLU A 76 -9.63 11.72 3.16
N ARG A 77 -10.23 11.75 1.96
CA ARG A 77 -9.81 12.64 0.87
C ARG A 77 -10.94 13.58 0.51
N ASP A 78 -10.66 14.87 0.63
CA ASP A 78 -11.55 15.95 0.25
C ASP A 78 -11.00 16.69 -0.97
N PHE A 79 -11.71 16.58 -2.09
CA PHE A 79 -11.37 17.20 -3.37
C PHE A 79 -12.19 18.47 -3.62
N GLY A 80 -13.00 18.93 -2.65
CA GLY A 80 -13.91 20.07 -2.79
C GLY A 80 -15.20 19.74 -3.55
N ASP A 81 -15.36 18.50 -4.00
CA ASP A 81 -16.60 17.95 -4.56
C ASP A 81 -17.02 16.71 -3.74
N PRO A 82 -18.11 16.79 -2.96
CA PRO A 82 -18.58 15.66 -2.15
C PRO A 82 -18.79 14.35 -2.92
N LYS A 83 -19.06 14.41 -4.23
CA LYS A 83 -19.25 13.20 -5.06
C LYS A 83 -17.94 12.46 -5.34
N ARG A 84 -16.81 13.14 -5.19
CA ARG A 84 -15.46 12.59 -5.42
C ARG A 84 -14.71 12.29 -4.13
N ASN A 85 -15.21 12.80 -3.00
CA ASN A 85 -14.64 12.55 -1.70
C ASN A 85 -14.76 11.08 -1.34
N ASP A 86 -13.75 10.55 -0.65
CA ASP A 86 -13.80 9.19 -0.15
C ASP A 86 -13.15 9.04 1.23
N ARG A 87 -13.52 7.93 1.86
CA ARG A 87 -13.05 7.51 3.17
C ARG A 87 -12.65 6.05 3.09
N LEU A 88 -11.41 5.77 3.49
CA LEU A 88 -10.80 4.44 3.44
C LEU A 88 -10.35 4.03 4.84
N ASP A 89 -10.61 2.79 5.23
CA ASP A 89 -10.11 2.26 6.49
C ASP A 89 -8.64 1.85 6.34
N VAL A 90 -7.79 2.26 7.26
CA VAL A 90 -6.41 1.79 7.31
C VAL A 90 -6.39 0.44 8.02
N THR A 91 -6.17 -0.64 7.26
CA THR A 91 -6.24 -2.03 7.74
C THR A 91 -4.87 -2.65 8.00
N SER A 92 -3.81 -1.98 7.59
CA SER A 92 -2.42 -2.31 7.93
C SER A 92 -1.55 -1.05 7.90
N ALA A 93 -0.58 -0.97 8.80
CA ALA A 93 0.47 0.04 8.78
C ALA A 93 1.80 -0.58 9.23
N THR A 94 2.80 -0.57 8.35
CA THR A 94 4.13 -1.14 8.60
C THR A 94 5.22 -0.13 8.27
N LEU A 95 6.30 -0.15 9.05
CA LEU A 95 7.51 0.59 8.70
C LEU A 95 8.33 -0.20 7.69
N ALA A 96 8.72 0.45 6.61
CA ALA A 96 9.59 -0.12 5.59
C ALA A 96 11.01 0.46 5.69
N LYS A 97 11.91 -0.08 4.86
CA LYS A 97 13.31 0.36 4.80
C LYS A 97 13.39 1.87 4.53
N GLY A 98 14.37 2.53 5.15
CA GLY A 98 14.58 3.97 4.97
C GLY A 98 13.55 4.86 5.69
N GLY A 99 12.77 4.31 6.62
CA GLY A 99 11.80 5.08 7.41
C GLY A 99 10.49 5.40 6.67
N ALA A 100 10.24 4.74 5.54
CA ALA A 100 8.96 4.79 4.85
C ALA A 100 7.87 4.10 5.66
N ILE A 101 6.61 4.45 5.40
CA ILE A 101 5.43 3.75 5.90
C ILE A 101 4.67 3.12 4.75
N GLU A 102 4.26 1.88 4.92
CA GLU A 102 3.41 1.13 3.99
C GLU A 102 2.04 0.94 4.64
N LEU A 103 0.99 1.26 3.88
CA LEU A 103 -0.39 1.21 4.33
C LEU A 103 -1.21 0.31 3.41
N ALA A 104 -2.16 -0.41 4.01
CA ALA A 104 -3.30 -0.97 3.29
C ALA A 104 -4.56 -0.16 3.62
N LEU A 105 -5.23 0.32 2.58
CA LEU A 105 -6.41 1.19 2.67
C LEU A 105 -7.61 0.49 2.04
N TYR A 106 -8.61 0.13 2.83
CA TYR A 106 -9.80 -0.57 2.37
C TYR A 106 -10.96 0.40 2.10
N ASN A 107 -11.56 0.30 0.92
CA ASN A 107 -12.74 1.07 0.55
C ASN A 107 -14.00 0.22 0.79
N ASN A 108 -14.78 0.56 1.83
CA ASN A 108 -16.03 -0.15 2.12
C ASN A 108 -17.07 -0.04 0.99
N ASN A 109 -17.03 1.04 0.19
CA ASN A 109 -18.01 1.26 -0.87
C ASN A 109 -17.70 0.43 -2.13
N SER A 110 -16.43 0.17 -2.42
CA SER A 110 -16.02 -0.57 -3.63
C SER A 110 -15.43 -1.97 -3.36
N GLY A 111 -15.17 -2.32 -2.10
CA GLY A 111 -14.46 -3.54 -1.71
C GLY A 111 -12.97 -3.57 -2.09
N GLN A 112 -12.44 -2.47 -2.65
CA GLN A 112 -11.05 -2.43 -3.10
C GLN A 112 -10.09 -2.14 -1.95
N THR A 113 -8.93 -2.81 -1.96
CA THR A 113 -7.79 -2.43 -1.12
C THR A 113 -6.73 -1.71 -1.95
N ARG A 114 -6.35 -0.51 -1.54
CA ARG A 114 -5.17 0.20 -2.05
C ARG A 114 -3.97 -0.05 -1.15
N LEU A 115 -2.81 -0.22 -1.76
CA LEU A 115 -1.53 -0.35 -1.09
C LEU A 115 -0.71 0.88 -1.40
N VAL A 116 -0.27 1.59 -0.35
CA VAL A 116 0.38 2.90 -0.46
C VAL A 116 1.68 2.90 0.31
N THR A 117 2.75 3.40 -0.30
CA THR A 117 4.02 3.65 0.37
C THR A 117 4.27 5.15 0.41
N MET A 118 4.59 5.69 1.59
CA MET A 118 4.92 7.10 1.78
C MET A 118 6.26 7.27 2.48
N THR A 119 6.93 8.37 2.17
CA THR A 119 8.18 8.78 2.82
C THR A 119 8.01 10.12 3.48
N LYS A 120 8.76 10.36 4.56
CA LYS A 120 9.01 11.71 5.07
C LYS A 120 10.17 12.31 4.32
N GLN A 121 10.00 13.56 3.91
CA GLN A 121 11.04 14.40 3.36
C GLN A 121 11.82 15.08 4.50
N PRO A 122 13.06 15.58 4.25
CA PRO A 122 13.85 16.27 5.27
C PRO A 122 13.15 17.49 5.89
N ASP A 123 12.27 18.14 5.14
CA ASP A 123 11.47 19.29 5.56
C ASP A 123 10.15 18.91 6.26
N LYS A 124 10.01 17.65 6.69
CA LYS A 124 8.83 17.07 7.36
C LYS A 124 7.58 16.96 6.50
N ARG A 125 7.64 17.29 5.21
CA ARG A 125 6.56 16.96 4.26
C ARG A 125 6.51 15.45 4.02
N ILE A 126 5.38 14.97 3.54
CA ILE A 126 5.22 13.57 3.12
C ILE A 126 5.08 13.48 1.61
N ARG A 127 5.54 12.37 1.04
CA ARG A 127 5.39 12.11 -0.39
C ARG A 127 5.02 10.65 -0.63
N ALA A 128 4.01 10.43 -1.47
CA ALA A 128 3.63 9.10 -1.93
C ALA A 128 4.67 8.57 -2.93
N MET A 129 5.25 7.42 -2.63
CA MET A 129 6.26 6.74 -3.45
C MET A 129 5.67 5.59 -4.27
N ALA A 130 4.60 4.96 -3.78
CA ALA A 130 3.86 3.93 -4.49
C ALA A 130 2.36 4.00 -4.14
N ASN A 131 1.50 3.66 -5.10
CA ASN A 131 0.06 3.48 -4.91
C ASN A 131 -0.46 2.52 -5.98
N ARG A 132 -1.08 1.43 -5.54
CA ARG A 132 -1.71 0.46 -6.42
C ARG A 132 -2.95 -0.13 -5.78
N VAL A 133 -3.87 -0.63 -6.59
CA VAL A 133 -4.89 -1.57 -6.13
C VAL A 133 -4.21 -2.93 -5.88
N ARG A 134 -4.56 -3.64 -4.80
CA ARG A 134 -3.87 -4.86 -4.34
C ARG A 134 -3.63 -5.88 -5.47
N ASP A 135 -4.61 -6.06 -6.34
CA ASP A 135 -4.58 -7.03 -7.44
C ASP A 135 -4.85 -6.36 -8.79
N GLY A 136 -4.45 -5.09 -8.93
CA GLY A 136 -4.82 -4.30 -10.09
C GLY A 136 -3.87 -3.15 -10.40
N GLU A 137 -4.47 -2.06 -10.86
CA GLU A 137 -3.77 -0.91 -11.43
C GLU A 137 -2.73 -0.31 -10.48
N VAL A 138 -1.54 -0.03 -11.03
CA VAL A 138 -0.50 0.78 -10.40
C VAL A 138 -0.68 2.23 -10.86
N VAL A 139 -0.96 3.12 -9.91
CA VAL A 139 -1.21 4.55 -10.18
C VAL A 139 0.04 5.39 -9.92
N ILE A 140 0.84 5.01 -8.93
CA ILE A 140 2.11 5.67 -8.58
C ILE A 140 3.21 4.62 -8.48
N ALA A 141 4.33 4.85 -9.14
CA ALA A 141 5.55 4.06 -9.05
C ALA A 141 6.76 4.98 -8.90
N ASN A 142 7.64 4.68 -7.94
CA ASN A 142 8.86 5.46 -7.65
C ASN A 142 8.63 6.97 -7.50
N GLY A 143 7.52 7.33 -6.84
CA GLY A 143 7.15 8.74 -6.61
C GLY A 143 6.71 9.49 -7.87
N ARG A 144 6.31 8.79 -8.94
CA ARG A 144 5.74 9.37 -10.16
C ARG A 144 4.39 8.76 -10.48
N PHE A 145 3.49 9.56 -11.04
CA PHE A 145 2.23 9.07 -11.60
C PHE A 145 2.51 8.27 -12.87
N VAL A 146 1.96 7.06 -12.97
CA VAL A 146 2.16 6.20 -14.15
C VAL A 146 1.57 6.85 -15.40
N ALA A 147 0.40 7.50 -15.28
CA ALA A 147 -0.31 8.09 -16.40
C ALA A 147 0.41 9.30 -17.03
N THR A 148 1.20 10.05 -16.27
CA THR A 148 1.77 11.34 -16.72
C THR A 148 3.30 11.41 -16.62
N GLY A 149 3.94 10.52 -15.86
CA GLY A 149 5.36 10.60 -15.53
C GLY A 149 5.74 11.71 -14.54
N ASN A 150 4.78 12.57 -14.17
CA ASN A 150 5.00 13.67 -13.23
C ASN A 150 5.27 13.13 -11.83
N GLU A 151 6.13 13.84 -11.13
CA GLU A 151 6.40 13.60 -9.72
C GLU A 151 5.14 13.79 -8.86
N THR A 152 4.97 12.92 -7.86
CA THR A 152 3.95 13.13 -6.83
C THR A 152 4.29 14.38 -6.03
N PRO A 153 3.30 15.23 -5.72
CA PRO A 153 3.57 16.42 -4.91
C PRO A 153 3.96 16.00 -3.49
N ALA A 154 4.83 16.79 -2.88
CA ALA A 154 5.07 16.71 -1.44
C ALA A 154 3.96 17.47 -0.70
N LEU A 155 3.39 16.83 0.31
CA LEU A 155 2.30 17.38 1.12
C LEU A 155 2.85 17.90 2.45
N GLN A 156 2.48 19.11 2.81
CA GLN A 156 2.73 19.69 4.12
C GLN A 156 1.55 19.43 5.07
N LYS A 157 1.86 19.36 6.36
CA LYS A 157 0.87 19.23 7.41
C LYS A 157 0.24 20.59 7.72
N CYS A 158 -1.07 20.61 7.95
CA CYS A 158 -1.84 21.85 8.18
C CYS A 158 -2.36 22.03 9.61
N ASP A 159 -2.18 21.04 10.47
CA ASP A 159 -2.63 21.01 11.87
C ASP A 159 -1.51 20.60 12.85
#